data_AF-A0A942R242-F1
#
_entry.id   AF-A0A942R242-F1
#
_cell.length_a   1.000
_cell.length_b   1.000
_cell.length_c   1.000
_cell.angle_alpha   90.00
_cell.angle_beta   90.00
_cell.angle_gamma   90.00
#
_symmetry.space_group_name_H-M   'P 1'
#
loop_
_entity.id
_entity.type
_entity.pdbx_description
1 polymer ?
#
loop_
_entity_poly.entity_id
_entity_poly.type
_entity_poly.pdbx_seq_one_letter_code
_entity_poly.pdbx_strand_id
1 'polypeptide(L)'
;MLKIFFVVFSYMDKIAKFLARLNSQEKALVKIIFKKIQENNFKGLDLKKLKGYQDIFRIRKGKIRIIYRLDENRQIFILAIERRSEKTYNF
;
A
#
# COMPACT_ATOMS: atom_id res chain seq x y z
N MET A 1 -5.81 -5.28 -19.26
CA MET A 1 -6.76 -4.91 -18.19
C MET A 1 -6.66 -5.98 -17.10
N LEU A 2 -5.77 -5.81 -16.12
CA LEU A 2 -5.41 -6.88 -15.19
C LEU A 2 -6.22 -6.74 -13.89
N LYS A 3 -7.00 -7.78 -13.57
CA LYS A 3 -7.89 -7.91 -12.42
C LYS A 3 -7.08 -7.78 -11.12
N ILE A 4 -7.21 -6.66 -10.42
CA ILE A 4 -6.93 -6.59 -8.98
C ILE A 4 -8.14 -7.26 -8.33
N PHE A 5 -8.00 -8.51 -7.90
CA PHE A 5 -9.00 -9.14 -7.05
C PHE A 5 -8.89 -8.49 -5.66
N PHE A 6 -9.78 -7.54 -5.42
CA PHE A 6 -9.86 -6.73 -4.21
C PHE A 6 -10.76 -7.47 -3.22
N VAL A 7 -10.22 -7.88 -2.07
CA VAL A 7 -11.05 -8.27 -0.92
C VAL A 7 -10.64 -7.38 0.24
N VAL A 8 -11.50 -6.40 0.57
CA VAL A 8 -12.01 -6.04 1.92
C VAL A 8 -12.93 -4.81 1.73
N PHE A 9 -14.25 -5.01 1.88
CA PHE A 9 -15.28 -4.00 1.61
C PHE A 9 -15.28 -2.79 2.59
N SER A 10 -14.74 -2.93 3.80
CA SER A 10 -14.67 -1.82 4.77
C SER A 10 -13.44 -0.91 4.57
N TYR A 11 -12.34 -1.44 4.01
CA TYR A 11 -11.09 -0.70 3.77
C TYR A 11 -11.08 0.06 2.43
N MET A 12 -11.92 -0.35 1.48
CA MET A 12 -12.07 0.31 0.18
C MET A 12 -12.42 1.80 0.30
N ASP A 13 -13.29 2.19 1.23
CA ASP A 13 -13.74 3.58 1.33
C ASP A 13 -12.61 4.54 1.71
N LYS A 14 -11.80 4.21 2.71
CA LYS A 14 -10.69 5.07 3.14
C LYS A 14 -9.61 5.15 2.07
N ILE A 15 -9.29 4.01 1.46
CA ILE A 15 -8.29 3.94 0.38
C ILE A 15 -8.79 4.69 -0.86
N ALA A 16 -10.03 4.49 -1.29
CA ALA A 16 -10.62 5.18 -2.43
C ALA A 16 -10.68 6.70 -2.20
N LYS A 17 -11.13 7.14 -1.01
CA LYS A 17 -11.12 8.56 -0.61
C LYS A 17 -9.72 9.14 -0.62
N PHE A 18 -8.71 8.39 -0.17
CA PHE A 18 -7.32 8.83 -0.23
C PHE A 18 -6.82 8.94 -1.67
N LEU A 19 -7.03 7.91 -2.49
CA LEU A 19 -6.62 7.87 -3.90
C LEU A 19 -7.26 9.00 -4.72
N ALA A 20 -8.50 9.37 -4.41
CA ALA A 20 -9.20 10.49 -5.04
C ALA A 20 -8.52 11.84 -4.77
N ARG A 21 -7.88 12.01 -3.60
CA ARG A 21 -7.19 13.23 -3.17
C ARG A 21 -5.74 13.33 -3.65
N LEU A 22 -5.25 12.37 -4.41
CA LEU A 22 -3.88 12.37 -4.91
C LEU A 22 -3.73 13.28 -6.13
N ASN A 23 -2.66 14.06 -6.14
CA ASN A 23 -2.24 14.78 -7.35
C ASN A 23 -1.61 13.82 -8.38
N SER A 24 -1.32 14.31 -9.58
CA SER A 24 -0.81 13.49 -10.68
C SER A 24 0.52 12.80 -10.36
N GLN A 25 1.42 13.47 -9.64
CA GLN A 25 2.72 12.90 -9.24
C GLN A 25 2.54 11.78 -8.21
N GLU A 26 1.65 11.98 -7.25
CA GLU A 26 1.33 10.97 -6.23
C GLU A 26 0.65 9.75 -6.84
N LYS A 27 -0.29 9.96 -7.77
CA LYS A 27 -0.93 8.87 -8.53
C LYS A 27 0.12 8.05 -9.29
N ALA A 28 1.08 8.71 -9.95
CA ALA A 28 2.17 8.03 -10.64
C ALA A 28 3.04 7.21 -9.68
N LEU A 29 3.41 7.79 -8.52
CA LEU A 29 4.16 7.08 -7.48
C LEU A 29 3.42 5.86 -6.96
N VAL A 30 2.12 5.97 -6.64
CA VAL A 30 1.31 4.85 -6.16
C VAL A 30 1.24 3.74 -7.23
N LYS A 31 1.03 4.08 -8.50
CA LYS A 31 1.03 3.11 -9.60
C LYS A 31 2.37 2.37 -9.72
N ILE A 32 3.49 3.09 -9.61
CA ILE A 32 4.83 2.49 -9.64
C ILE A 32 5.02 1.51 -8.48
N ILE A 33 4.57 1.88 -7.28
CA ILE A 33 4.66 1.00 -6.10
C ILE A 33 3.81 -0.25 -6.31
N PHE A 34 2.57 -0.12 -6.78
CA PHE A 34 1.72 -1.29 -7.04
C PHE A 34 2.29 -2.23 -8.09
N LYS A 35 2.79 -1.69 -9.22
CA LYS A 35 3.46 -2.49 -10.23
C LYS A 35 4.63 -3.28 -9.64
N LYS A 36 5.47 -2.62 -8.84
CA LYS A 36 6.60 -3.26 -8.13
C LYS A 36 6.16 -4.35 -7.16
N ILE A 37 5.08 -4.13 -6.41
CA ILE A 37 4.50 -5.13 -5.51
C ILE A 37 4.04 -6.35 -6.31
N GLN A 38 3.31 -6.15 -7.42
CA GLN A 38 2.82 -7.23 -8.28
C GLN A 38 3.96 -8.05 -8.90
N GLU A 39 5.07 -7.39 -9.26
CA GLU A 39 6.27 -8.02 -9.83
C GLU A 39 7.20 -8.62 -8.76
N ASN A 40 6.86 -8.55 -7.46
CA ASN A 40 7.76 -8.86 -6.35
C ASN A 40 9.12 -8.13 -6.42
N ASN A 41 9.16 -6.94 -7.04
CA ASN A 41 10.37 -6.15 -7.28
C ASN A 41 10.45 -4.95 -6.34
N PHE A 42 11.03 -5.17 -5.16
CA PHE A 42 11.14 -4.14 -4.12
C PHE A 42 12.38 -3.23 -4.25
N LYS A 43 13.15 -3.35 -5.35
CA LYS A 43 14.35 -2.51 -5.55
C LYS A 43 13.98 -1.03 -5.54
N GLY A 44 14.67 -0.24 -4.72
CA GLY A 44 14.45 1.20 -4.61
C GLY A 44 13.17 1.61 -3.84
N LEU A 45 12.55 0.67 -3.13
CA LEU A 45 11.50 0.91 -2.13
C LEU A 45 12.09 0.71 -0.72
N ASP A 46 11.69 1.55 0.24
CA ASP A 46 11.97 1.31 1.67
C ASP A 46 10.88 0.36 2.21
N LEU A 47 11.10 -0.94 1.99
CA LEU A 47 10.26 -2.02 2.50
C LEU A 47 10.73 -2.42 3.91
N LYS A 48 9.82 -2.39 4.89
CA LYS A 48 10.05 -2.92 6.24
C LYS A 48 8.84 -3.70 6.73
N LYS A 49 9.10 -4.83 7.38
CA LYS A 49 8.09 -5.52 8.21
C LYS A 49 7.73 -4.62 9.40
N LEU A 50 6.44 -4.54 9.76
CA LEU A 50 6.02 -3.81 10.95
C LEU A 50 6.30 -4.67 12.20
N LYS A 51 6.80 -4.03 13.27
CA LYS A 51 7.07 -4.73 14.53
C LYS A 51 5.74 -5.23 15.13
N GLY A 52 5.77 -6.42 15.72
CA GLY A 52 4.59 -7.04 16.33
C GLY A 52 3.70 -7.83 15.37
N TYR A 53 3.95 -7.76 14.05
CA TYR A 53 3.17 -8.48 13.04
C TYR A 53 4.07 -9.42 12.24
N GLN A 54 3.55 -10.60 11.88
CA GLN A 54 4.31 -11.58 11.11
C GLN A 54 4.22 -11.36 9.60
N ASP A 55 3.11 -10.77 9.16
CA ASP A 55 2.63 -10.74 7.80
C ASP A 55 2.33 -9.32 7.30
N ILE A 56 2.53 -8.30 8.15
CA ILE A 56 2.31 -6.90 7.79
C ILE A 56 3.62 -6.19 7.48
N PHE A 57 3.60 -5.51 6.34
CA PHE A 57 4.73 -4.79 5.78
C PHE A 57 4.35 -3.37 5.43
N ARG A 58 5.36 -2.52 5.34
CA ARG A 58 5.24 -1.12 4.95
C ARG A 58 6.28 -0.79 3.88
N ILE A 59 5.80 -0.22 2.79
CA ILE A 59 6.62 0.41 1.76
C ILE A 59 6.59 1.92 1.95
N ARG A 60 7.75 2.56 1.83
CA ARG A 60 7.87 4.02 1.69
C ARG A 60 8.56 4.38 0.38
N LYS A 61 8.01 5.39 -0.30
CA LYS A 61 8.64 6.04 -1.46
C LYS A 61 8.28 7.52 -1.48
N GLY A 62 9.27 8.38 -1.24
CA GLY A 62 9.05 9.82 -1.12
C GLY A 62 8.04 10.15 -0.02
N LYS A 63 6.95 10.83 -0.40
CA LYS A 63 5.87 11.24 0.52
C LYS A 63 4.82 10.15 0.75
N ILE A 64 4.84 9.03 0.01
CA ILE A 64 3.82 7.98 0.09
C ILE A 64 4.28 6.84 0.99
N ARG A 65 3.35 6.34 1.80
CA ARG A 65 3.44 5.11 2.58
C ARG A 65 2.32 4.16 2.14
N ILE A 66 2.67 2.90 1.93
CA ILE A 66 1.70 1.82 1.73
C ILE A 66 1.92 0.77 2.81
N ILE A 67 0.87 0.38 3.51
CA ILE A 67 0.87 -0.74 4.45
C ILE A 67 0.06 -1.86 3.83
N TYR A 68 0.63 -3.05 3.80
CA TYR A 68 -0.01 -4.22 3.22
C TYR A 68 0.25 -5.46 4.06
N ARG A 69 -0.68 -6.41 4.00
CA ARG A 69 -0.57 -7.75 4.57
C ARG A 69 -0.30 -8.75 3.45
N LEU A 70 0.53 -9.74 3.72
CA LEU A 70 0.76 -10.89 2.85
C LEU A 70 0.23 -12.14 3.56
N ASP A 71 -0.84 -12.75 3.08
CA ASP A 71 -1.34 -13.98 3.70
C ASP A 71 -0.47 -15.20 3.37
N GLU A 72 -0.83 -16.35 3.94
CA GLU A 72 -0.16 -17.64 3.73
C GLU A 72 -0.16 -18.08 2.25
N ASN A 73 -1.17 -17.67 1.49
CA ASN A 73 -1.29 -17.91 0.05
C ASN A 73 -0.55 -16.87 -0.80
N ARG A 74 0.26 -16.01 -0.18
CA ARG A 74 0.96 -14.88 -0.80
C ARG A 74 0.03 -13.87 -1.47
N GLN A 75 -1.24 -13.82 -1.04
CA GLN A 75 -2.17 -12.78 -1.47
C GLN A 75 -1.86 -11.48 -0.73
N ILE A 76 -1.89 -10.39 -1.49
CA ILE A 76 -1.57 -9.07 -0.99
C ILE A 76 -2.86 -8.33 -0.65
N PHE A 77 -2.98 -7.86 0.58
CA PHE A 77 -4.08 -7.03 1.04
C PHE A 77 -3.54 -5.65 1.39
N ILE A 78 -3.98 -4.62 0.66
CA ILE A 78 -3.62 -3.24 0.99
C ILE A 78 -4.43 -2.81 2.20
N LEU A 79 -3.75 -2.51 3.30
CA LEU A 79 -4.35 -2.01 4.53
C LEU A 79 -4.43 -0.48 4.50
N ALA A 80 -3.38 0.21 4.07
CA ALA A 80 -3.42 1.67 4.04
C ALA A 80 -2.55 2.25 2.93
N ILE A 81 -2.96 3.42 2.43
CA ILE A 81 -2.17 4.30 1.58
C ILE A 81 -2.26 5.69 2.21
N GLU A 82 -1.12 6.28 2.54
CA GLU A 82 -1.05 7.50 3.34
C GLU A 82 0.05 8.42 2.84
N ARG A 83 -0.07 9.72 3.13
CA ARG A 83 1.07 10.63 3.07
C ARG A 83 1.90 10.54 4.35
N ARG A 84 3.21 10.76 4.26
CA ARG A 84 4.13 10.68 5.42
C ARG A 84 3.78 11.68 6.53
N SER A 85 3.21 12.82 6.17
CA SER A 85 2.77 13.88 7.08
C SER A 85 1.46 13.57 7.81
N GLU A 86 0.69 12.59 7.33
CA GLU A 86 -0.56 12.20 7.98
C GLU A 86 -0.22 11.35 9.22
N LYS A 87 -0.75 11.77 10.38
CA LYS A 87 -0.63 11.05 11.65
C LYS A 87 -1.84 10.14 11.81
N THR A 88 -1.70 8.89 11.37
CA THR A 88 -2.73 7.89 11.62
C THR A 88 -2.04 6.56 11.92
N TYR A 89 -2.11 6.11 13.17
CA TYR A 89 -1.82 4.73 13.56
C TYR A 89 -2.91 4.34 14.56
N ASN A 90 -4.06 3.92 14.06
CA ASN A 90 -5.00 3.06 14.80
C ASN A 90 -4.93 1.70 14.12
N PHE A 91 -4.00 0.85 14.54
CA PHE A 91 -3.93 -0.56 14.15
C PHE A 91 -4.31 -1.41 15.35
#